data_AF-A0AAV2UYD1-F1
#
_entry.id   AF-A0AAV2UYD1-F1
#
_cell.length_a   1.000
_cell.length_b   1.000
_cell.length_c   1.000
_cell.angle_alpha   90.00
_cell.angle_beta   90.00
_cell.angle_gamma   90.00
#
_symmetry.space_group_name_H-M   'P 1'
#
loop_
_entity.id
_entity.type
_entity.pdbx_description
1 polymer ?
#
loop_
_entity_poly.entity_id
_entity_poly.type
_entity_poly.pdbx_seq_one_letter_code
_entity_poly.pdbx_strand_id
1 'polypeptide(L)'
;MPIILDPEVLKVAEYVYQERLSKPYTEVGPEWEYNHKTPYATRATGTGHNLQRFITIDDQKLHRPIHGLAHTMRTLFYSQLMYEAAKRQPHPHRCADGRTIADLSVQDLKKLNIAQLFFVAGRESEASYGDAYHRYHLYGAKQFEEYARKHLTHLFSEKEIVLYSRCIEDRIGDRFDETAEGYLIHLSHMIDLMRCKSPVEVFIGHSRGVSGIVPTLIQLFGREDGLAIMHYARSLFAATGEAIPYISSSEWPHLGIESDRVERALKIVGPLEVEGQEADAKKTAQAGFSVEGCYGALVKVDTPDWYNQVKEKEDYDVDEVIALPPQITIREEPPKANQPFLISLLRHVFWCCPSNQKRDDENAEVLEKKAQL
;
A
#
# COMPACT_ATOMS: atom_id res chain seq x y z
N MET A 1 -14.54 -15.65 -13.20
CA MET A 1 -15.53 -14.59 -12.89
C MET A 1 -14.76 -13.32 -12.57
N PRO A 2 -15.12 -12.12 -13.08
CA PRO A 2 -14.37 -10.91 -12.75
C PRO A 2 -14.43 -10.61 -11.24
N ILE A 3 -13.37 -10.01 -10.69
CA ILE A 3 -13.44 -9.37 -9.38
C ILE A 3 -14.24 -8.08 -9.54
N ILE A 4 -15.38 -7.99 -8.87
CA ILE A 4 -16.22 -6.79 -8.86
C ILE A 4 -16.00 -6.03 -7.56
N LEU A 5 -15.79 -4.72 -7.67
CA LEU A 5 -15.76 -3.83 -6.51
C LEU A 5 -17.16 -3.26 -6.26
N ASP A 6 -17.56 -3.21 -4.99
CA ASP A 6 -18.84 -2.67 -4.57
C ASP A 6 -18.96 -1.17 -4.96
N PRO A 7 -20.13 -0.70 -5.43
CA PRO A 7 -20.31 0.69 -5.85
C PRO A 7 -19.96 1.74 -4.77
N GLU A 8 -20.21 1.42 -3.49
CA GLU A 8 -19.83 2.28 -2.38
C GLU A 8 -18.30 2.36 -2.21
N VAL A 9 -17.58 1.28 -2.46
CA VAL A 9 -16.10 1.28 -2.49
C VAL A 9 -15.60 2.19 -3.60
N LEU A 10 -16.19 2.11 -4.80
CA LEU A 10 -15.84 2.98 -5.93
C LEU A 10 -16.14 4.46 -5.65
N LYS A 11 -17.24 4.75 -4.94
CA LYS A 11 -17.56 6.11 -4.48
C LYS A 11 -16.50 6.65 -3.52
N VAL A 12 -16.00 5.82 -2.59
CA VAL A 12 -14.89 6.23 -1.71
C VAL A 12 -13.59 6.37 -2.48
N ALA A 13 -13.33 5.51 -3.47
CA ALA A 13 -12.15 5.62 -4.34
C ALA A 13 -12.12 6.98 -5.06
N GLU A 14 -13.27 7.45 -5.55
CA GLU A 14 -13.38 8.76 -6.20
C GLU A 14 -13.05 9.89 -5.23
N TYR A 15 -13.60 9.85 -4.01
CA TYR A 15 -13.25 10.82 -2.97
C TYR A 15 -11.73 10.84 -2.68
N VAL A 16 -11.13 9.67 -2.48
CA VAL A 16 -9.69 9.56 -2.17
C VAL A 16 -8.83 10.02 -3.34
N TYR A 17 -9.26 9.75 -4.58
CA TYR A 17 -8.58 10.26 -5.76
C TYR A 17 -8.59 11.79 -5.79
N GLN A 18 -9.76 12.42 -5.66
CA GLN A 18 -9.92 13.86 -5.75
C GLN A 18 -9.21 14.61 -4.61
N GLU A 19 -9.29 14.10 -3.38
CA GLU A 19 -8.75 14.77 -2.20
C GLU A 19 -7.27 14.47 -1.96
N ARG A 20 -6.76 13.31 -2.42
CA ARG A 20 -5.41 12.84 -2.08
C ARG A 20 -4.60 12.34 -3.27
N LEU A 21 -4.98 11.23 -3.90
CA LEU A 21 -4.09 10.51 -4.84
C LEU A 21 -3.81 11.29 -6.13
N SER A 22 -4.67 12.23 -6.53
CA SER A 22 -4.44 13.15 -7.65
C SER A 22 -3.54 14.34 -7.29
N LYS A 23 -3.37 14.66 -6.00
CA LYS A 23 -2.66 15.85 -5.57
C LYS A 23 -1.14 15.68 -5.73
N PRO A 24 -0.39 16.76 -6.01
CA PRO A 24 1.06 16.72 -5.97
C PRO A 24 1.61 16.29 -4.60
N TYR A 25 2.81 15.74 -4.58
CA TYR A 25 3.60 15.61 -3.34
C TYR A 25 4.02 16.99 -2.80
N THR A 26 3.99 17.18 -1.48
CA THR A 26 4.29 18.48 -0.83
C THR A 26 5.66 18.51 -0.15
N GLU A 27 6.20 17.38 0.29
CA GLU A 27 7.55 17.26 0.86
C GLU A 27 8.60 17.06 -0.25
N VAL A 28 8.69 18.02 -1.16
CA VAL A 28 9.52 17.99 -2.38
C VAL A 28 10.24 19.33 -2.62
N GLY A 29 11.19 19.33 -3.54
CA GLY A 29 11.98 20.51 -3.91
C GLY A 29 13.31 20.59 -3.16
N PRO A 30 14.03 21.73 -3.27
CA PRO A 30 15.38 21.88 -2.73
C PRO A 30 15.45 21.72 -1.20
N GLU A 31 14.41 22.15 -0.47
CA GLU A 31 14.34 22.00 0.99
C GLU A 31 14.22 20.53 1.45
N TRP A 32 13.99 19.61 0.52
CA TRP A 32 13.85 18.17 0.77
C TRP A 32 14.87 17.34 -0.02
N GLU A 33 15.87 17.95 -0.64
CA GLU A 33 17.03 17.21 -1.15
C GLU A 33 17.85 16.64 0.02
N TYR A 34 18.41 15.46 -0.14
CA TYR A 34 19.25 14.86 0.89
C TYR A 34 20.60 14.46 0.34
N ASN A 35 21.65 14.88 1.04
CA ASN A 35 23.02 14.49 0.76
C ASN A 35 23.63 13.90 2.04
N HIS A 36 24.04 12.63 1.97
CA HIS A 36 24.64 11.91 3.09
C HIS A 36 25.92 12.58 3.63
N LYS A 37 26.62 13.38 2.82
CA LYS A 37 27.82 14.12 3.25
C LYS A 37 27.49 15.38 4.05
N THR A 38 26.25 15.87 3.95
CA THR A 38 25.76 17.07 4.64
C THR A 38 24.37 16.79 5.22
N PRO A 39 24.25 15.88 6.20
CA PRO A 39 22.98 15.29 6.62
C PRO A 39 22.00 16.25 7.30
N TYR A 40 22.42 17.48 7.63
CA TYR A 40 21.60 18.50 8.30
C TYR A 40 21.37 19.74 7.43
N ALA A 41 21.66 19.66 6.12
CA ALA A 41 21.57 20.81 5.22
C ALA A 41 20.14 21.22 4.84
N THR A 42 19.18 20.30 4.96
CA THR A 42 17.80 20.45 4.50
C THR A 42 16.81 19.87 5.52
N ARG A 43 15.52 19.81 5.20
CA ARG A 43 14.49 19.19 6.04
C ARG A 43 14.48 17.66 5.94
N ALA A 44 15.01 17.11 4.86
CA ALA A 44 15.05 15.67 4.66
C ALA A 44 16.10 15.03 5.58
N THR A 45 15.75 13.89 6.17
CA THR A 45 16.66 13.08 7.01
C THR A 45 17.04 11.76 6.33
N GLY A 46 16.66 11.60 5.07
CA GLY A 46 16.98 10.47 4.20
C GLY A 46 16.65 10.78 2.74
N THR A 47 17.01 9.88 1.84
CA THR A 47 16.79 10.05 0.39
C THR A 47 15.35 9.74 -0.01
N GLY A 48 14.99 10.10 -1.25
CA GLY A 48 13.74 9.65 -1.89
C GLY A 48 12.70 10.75 -2.14
N HIS A 49 12.75 11.87 -1.41
CA HIS A 49 11.75 12.93 -1.50
C HIS A 49 11.51 13.46 -2.92
N ASN A 50 12.56 13.62 -3.73
CA ASN A 50 12.46 14.17 -5.07
C ASN A 50 12.37 13.11 -6.19
N LEU A 51 12.30 11.82 -5.85
CA LEU A 51 12.16 10.75 -6.85
C LEU A 51 10.73 10.72 -7.40
N GLN A 52 10.61 10.55 -8.72
CA GLN A 52 9.37 10.17 -9.41
C GLN A 52 8.12 10.98 -8.99
N ARG A 53 8.29 12.29 -8.74
CA ARG A 53 7.23 13.18 -8.23
C ARG A 53 5.98 13.20 -9.12
N PHE A 54 6.20 13.13 -10.42
CA PHE A 54 5.19 13.01 -11.46
C PHE A 54 5.85 12.49 -12.74
N ILE A 55 5.04 11.96 -13.65
CA ILE A 55 5.38 11.77 -15.07
C ILE A 55 4.50 12.67 -15.93
N THR A 56 4.95 12.97 -17.14
CA THR A 56 4.15 13.71 -18.13
C THR A 56 3.72 12.75 -19.23
N ILE A 57 2.42 12.66 -19.48
CA ILE A 57 1.84 11.84 -20.55
C ILE A 57 0.92 12.76 -21.35
N ASP A 58 1.19 12.92 -22.64
CA ASP A 58 0.44 13.81 -23.54
C ASP A 58 0.19 15.21 -22.92
N ASP A 59 1.27 15.83 -22.43
CA ASP A 59 1.31 17.13 -21.74
C ASP A 59 0.52 17.23 -20.42
N GLN A 60 -0.06 16.14 -19.93
CA GLN A 60 -0.72 16.05 -18.63
C GLN A 60 0.21 15.49 -17.58
N LYS A 61 0.21 16.08 -16.38
CA LYS A 61 1.01 15.62 -15.25
C LYS A 61 0.25 14.59 -14.44
N LEU A 62 0.70 13.34 -14.48
CA LEU A 62 0.26 12.31 -13.54
C LEU A 62 1.15 12.37 -12.30
N HIS A 63 0.60 12.92 -11.22
CA HIS A 63 1.30 12.99 -9.94
C HIS A 63 1.38 11.63 -9.25
N ARG A 64 2.44 11.44 -8.45
CA ARG A 64 2.61 10.26 -7.59
C ARG A 64 2.47 8.91 -8.34
N PRO A 65 3.08 8.73 -9.53
CA PRO A 65 2.81 7.58 -10.40
C PRO A 65 3.11 6.21 -9.76
N ILE A 66 4.01 6.15 -8.78
CA ILE A 66 4.31 4.89 -8.07
C ILE A 66 3.25 4.57 -7.02
N HIS A 67 2.76 5.56 -6.27
CA HIS A 67 1.78 5.38 -5.19
C HIS A 67 0.47 6.15 -5.45
N GLY A 68 0.03 6.11 -6.70
CA GLY A 68 -1.18 6.77 -7.18
C GLY A 68 -2.38 5.83 -7.27
N LEU A 69 -3.41 6.25 -8.00
CA LEU A 69 -4.67 5.53 -8.12
C LEU A 69 -4.52 4.08 -8.58
N ALA A 70 -3.74 3.83 -9.64
CA ALA A 70 -3.58 2.50 -10.21
C ALA A 70 -2.98 1.50 -9.21
N HIS A 71 -1.94 1.92 -8.48
CA HIS A 71 -1.35 1.14 -7.38
C HIS A 71 -2.40 0.79 -6.33
N THR A 72 -3.06 1.81 -5.79
CA THR A 72 -4.04 1.65 -4.72
C THR A 72 -5.17 0.71 -5.15
N MET A 73 -5.77 0.94 -6.32
CA MET A 73 -6.86 0.12 -6.84
C MET A 73 -6.46 -1.33 -7.07
N ARG A 74 -5.26 -1.61 -7.60
CA ARG A 74 -4.76 -2.99 -7.75
C ARG A 74 -4.74 -3.76 -6.44
N THR A 75 -4.41 -3.10 -5.31
CA THR A 75 -4.39 -3.77 -4.00
C THR A 75 -5.76 -4.28 -3.55
N LEU A 76 -6.85 -3.64 -3.96
CA LEU A 76 -8.21 -4.10 -3.65
C LEU A 76 -8.54 -5.41 -4.40
N PHE A 77 -8.03 -5.56 -5.62
CA PHE A 77 -8.21 -6.78 -6.40
C PHE A 77 -7.39 -7.94 -5.81
N TYR A 78 -6.20 -7.67 -5.29
CA TYR A 78 -5.37 -8.70 -4.65
C TYR A 78 -5.99 -9.25 -3.37
N SER A 79 -6.53 -8.39 -2.50
CA SER A 79 -7.17 -8.83 -1.26
C SER A 79 -8.40 -9.69 -1.54
N GLN A 80 -9.21 -9.31 -2.55
CA GLN A 80 -10.35 -10.11 -3.03
C GLN A 80 -9.93 -11.50 -3.50
N LEU A 81 -8.84 -11.59 -4.27
CA LEU A 81 -8.33 -12.87 -4.76
C LEU A 81 -7.76 -13.74 -3.63
N MET A 82 -6.95 -13.14 -2.74
CA MET A 82 -6.33 -13.84 -1.62
C MET A 82 -7.35 -14.31 -0.57
N TYR A 83 -8.46 -13.59 -0.43
CA TYR A 83 -9.56 -14.02 0.44
C TYR A 83 -10.14 -15.38 0.00
N GLU A 84 -10.45 -15.54 -1.29
CA GLU A 84 -10.92 -16.84 -1.81
C GLU A 84 -9.80 -17.90 -1.80
N ALA A 85 -8.55 -17.52 -2.03
CA ALA A 85 -7.41 -18.44 -1.89
C ALA A 85 -7.26 -18.97 -0.45
N ALA A 86 -7.47 -18.12 0.56
CA ALA A 86 -7.37 -18.51 1.97
C ALA A 86 -8.44 -19.52 2.37
N LYS A 87 -9.68 -19.39 1.86
CA LYS A 87 -10.77 -20.35 2.13
C LYS A 87 -10.50 -21.76 1.59
N ARG A 88 -9.61 -21.87 0.60
CA ARG A 88 -9.23 -23.16 -0.02
C ARG A 88 -8.13 -23.89 0.77
N GLN A 89 -7.53 -23.24 1.77
CA GLN A 89 -6.46 -23.84 2.56
C GLN A 89 -7.04 -24.63 3.75
N PRO A 90 -6.48 -25.81 4.07
CA PRO A 90 -6.92 -26.58 5.23
C PRO A 90 -6.59 -25.88 6.55
N HIS A 91 -5.46 -25.19 6.60
CA HIS A 91 -4.91 -24.51 7.78
C HIS A 91 -4.35 -23.14 7.39
N PRO A 92 -5.20 -22.15 7.06
CA PRO A 92 -4.72 -20.81 6.73
C PRO A 92 -3.95 -20.19 7.91
N HIS A 93 -3.02 -19.28 7.61
CA HIS A 93 -2.18 -18.63 8.62
C HIS A 93 -3.03 -18.00 9.72
N ARG A 94 -2.68 -18.30 10.98
CA ARG A 94 -3.32 -17.73 12.16
C ARG A 94 -2.55 -16.49 12.59
N CYS A 95 -3.19 -15.34 12.44
CA CYS A 95 -2.68 -14.05 12.88
C CYS A 95 -2.66 -13.97 14.42
N ALA A 96 -2.00 -12.95 14.95
CA ALA A 96 -1.78 -12.85 16.38
C ALA A 96 -3.04 -12.59 17.22
N ASP A 97 -4.07 -12.01 16.60
CA ASP A 97 -5.42 -11.90 17.17
C ASP A 97 -6.19 -13.24 17.21
N GLY A 98 -5.57 -14.32 16.73
CA GLY A 98 -6.12 -15.66 16.71
C GLY A 98 -7.02 -15.98 15.52
N ARG A 99 -7.29 -15.01 14.64
CA ARG A 99 -8.10 -15.19 13.42
C ARG A 99 -7.23 -15.48 12.21
N THR A 100 -7.87 -15.87 11.12
CA THR A 100 -7.27 -16.11 9.80
C THR A 100 -7.97 -15.23 8.76
N ILE A 101 -7.39 -15.10 7.56
CA ILE A 101 -8.07 -14.42 6.44
C ILE A 101 -9.42 -15.07 6.11
N ALA A 102 -9.53 -16.39 6.27
CA ALA A 102 -10.76 -17.13 5.98
C ALA A 102 -11.89 -16.86 7.00
N ASP A 103 -11.58 -16.28 8.17
CA ASP A 103 -12.57 -15.89 9.18
C ASP A 103 -13.24 -14.54 8.86
N LEU A 104 -12.71 -13.78 7.89
CA LEU A 104 -13.31 -12.52 7.44
C LEU A 104 -14.60 -12.81 6.66
N SER A 105 -15.62 -11.97 6.84
CA SER A 105 -16.81 -12.00 6.00
C SER A 105 -16.63 -11.22 4.70
N VAL A 106 -17.54 -11.39 3.75
CA VAL A 106 -17.59 -10.57 2.51
C VAL A 106 -17.76 -9.09 2.85
N GLN A 107 -18.54 -8.79 3.89
CA GLN A 107 -18.72 -7.42 4.36
C GLN A 107 -17.46 -6.84 5.01
N ASP A 108 -16.66 -7.66 5.69
CA ASP A 108 -15.34 -7.23 6.19
C ASP A 108 -14.38 -6.95 5.04
N LEU A 109 -14.46 -7.72 3.95
CA LEU A 109 -13.66 -7.48 2.75
C LEU A 109 -14.03 -6.14 2.07
N LYS A 110 -15.31 -5.76 2.04
CA LYS A 110 -15.74 -4.41 1.61
C LYS A 110 -15.12 -3.32 2.47
N LYS A 111 -15.18 -3.46 3.80
CA LYS A 111 -14.57 -2.52 4.76
C LYS A 111 -13.05 -2.44 4.59
N LEU A 112 -12.40 -3.58 4.40
CA LEU A 112 -10.97 -3.68 4.15
C LEU A 112 -10.58 -3.00 2.84
N ASN A 113 -11.34 -3.19 1.76
CA ASN A 113 -11.11 -2.50 0.50
C ASN A 113 -11.20 -0.97 0.66
N ILE A 114 -12.14 -0.46 1.46
CA ILE A 114 -12.19 0.97 1.79
C ILE A 114 -10.93 1.41 2.54
N ALA A 115 -10.45 0.65 3.53
CA ALA A 115 -9.22 0.97 4.25
C ALA A 115 -7.99 0.98 3.34
N GLN A 116 -7.89 0.04 2.38
CA GLN A 116 -6.81 -0.03 1.40
C GLN A 116 -6.71 1.24 0.54
N LEU A 117 -7.83 1.90 0.25
CA LEU A 117 -7.82 3.17 -0.51
C LEU A 117 -6.97 4.25 0.19
N PHE A 118 -6.89 4.21 1.52
CA PHE A 118 -6.14 5.19 2.31
C PHE A 118 -4.72 4.74 2.68
N PHE A 119 -4.32 3.50 2.35
CA PHE A 119 -3.08 2.88 2.84
C PHE A 119 -1.83 3.71 2.51
N VAL A 120 -1.79 4.33 1.33
CA VAL A 120 -0.69 5.22 0.90
C VAL A 120 -1.13 6.65 0.58
N ALA A 121 -2.41 6.99 0.80
CA ALA A 121 -2.96 8.32 0.47
C ALA A 121 -2.34 9.45 1.32
N GLY A 122 -1.78 9.10 2.47
CA GLY A 122 -1.06 10.00 3.36
C GLY A 122 0.37 10.35 2.94
N ARG A 123 0.92 9.72 1.89
CA ARG A 123 2.28 10.03 1.41
C ARG A 123 2.41 11.49 1.02
N GLU A 124 3.55 12.10 1.31
CA GLU A 124 3.87 13.46 0.84
C GLU A 124 5.15 13.52 -0.01
N SER A 125 5.77 12.35 -0.25
CA SER A 125 6.83 12.12 -1.24
C SER A 125 7.05 10.61 -1.46
N GLU A 126 8.03 10.24 -2.30
CA GLU A 126 8.51 8.86 -2.48
C GLU A 126 9.54 8.42 -1.42
N ALA A 127 9.84 9.26 -0.41
CA ALA A 127 10.69 8.86 0.69
C ALA A 127 10.16 7.59 1.39
N SER A 128 11.08 6.70 1.75
CA SER A 128 10.75 5.39 2.33
C SER A 128 11.59 5.02 3.54
N TYR A 129 12.39 5.95 4.06
CA TYR A 129 13.10 5.76 5.33
C TYR A 129 12.11 5.82 6.50
N GLY A 130 12.46 5.18 7.63
CA GLY A 130 11.51 4.88 8.71
C GLY A 130 10.67 6.06 9.20
N ASP A 131 11.28 7.23 9.46
CA ASP A 131 10.54 8.42 9.89
C ASP A 131 9.49 8.87 8.85
N ALA A 132 9.90 9.05 7.58
CA ALA A 132 8.96 9.46 6.53
C ALA A 132 7.84 8.42 6.34
N TYR A 133 8.18 7.13 6.33
CA TYR A 133 7.23 6.04 6.22
C TYR A 133 6.13 6.13 7.29
N HIS A 134 6.51 6.16 8.58
CA HIS A 134 5.53 6.18 9.67
C HIS A 134 4.73 7.49 9.72
N ARG A 135 5.32 8.64 9.38
CA ARG A 135 4.56 9.91 9.26
C ARG A 135 3.47 9.80 8.19
N TYR A 136 3.81 9.27 7.02
CA TYR A 136 2.90 9.14 5.88
C TYR A 136 1.76 8.15 6.16
N HIS A 137 2.05 7.01 6.78
CA HIS A 137 1.03 6.05 7.19
C HIS A 137 0.10 6.61 8.28
N LEU A 138 0.63 7.34 9.26
CA LEU A 138 -0.19 8.05 10.24
C LEU A 138 -1.11 9.08 9.59
N TYR A 139 -0.65 9.82 8.59
CA TYR A 139 -1.49 10.77 7.86
C TYR A 139 -2.64 10.06 7.13
N GLY A 140 -2.36 8.94 6.45
CA GLY A 140 -3.39 8.14 5.78
C GLY A 140 -4.42 7.59 6.76
N ALA A 141 -3.98 7.10 7.91
CA ALA A 141 -4.83 6.60 8.98
C ALA A 141 -5.77 7.68 9.53
N LYS A 142 -5.27 8.90 9.76
CA LYS A 142 -6.11 10.02 10.21
C LYS A 142 -7.07 10.54 9.16
N GLN A 143 -6.69 10.51 7.88
CA GLN A 143 -7.59 10.85 6.78
C GLN A 143 -8.73 9.82 6.66
N PHE A 144 -8.42 8.53 6.81
CA PHE A 144 -9.43 7.48 6.89
C PHE A 144 -10.37 7.70 8.08
N GLU A 145 -9.85 7.91 9.28
CA GLU A 145 -10.65 8.19 10.49
C GLU A 145 -11.61 9.37 10.30
N GLU A 146 -11.11 10.48 9.75
CA GLU A 146 -11.92 11.67 9.52
C GLU A 146 -13.06 11.40 8.53
N TYR A 147 -12.75 10.73 7.41
CA TYR A 147 -13.75 10.40 6.41
C TYR A 147 -14.78 9.40 6.95
N ALA A 148 -14.31 8.31 7.57
CA ALA A 148 -15.17 7.23 8.04
C ALA A 148 -16.15 7.69 9.12
N ARG A 149 -15.70 8.49 10.09
CA ARG A 149 -16.59 9.02 11.15
C ARG A 149 -17.64 10.01 10.64
N LYS A 150 -17.39 10.66 9.51
CA LYS A 150 -18.33 11.62 8.91
C LYS A 150 -19.27 10.97 7.90
N HIS A 151 -18.80 9.97 7.16
CA HIS A 151 -19.47 9.50 5.95
C HIS A 151 -19.75 7.99 5.92
N LEU A 152 -19.16 7.20 6.81
CA LEU A 152 -19.24 5.74 6.78
C LEU A 152 -19.71 5.11 8.10
N THR A 153 -20.31 5.88 9.01
CA THR A 153 -20.81 5.35 10.30
C THR A 153 -22.01 4.42 10.17
N HIS A 154 -22.68 4.41 9.01
CA HIS A 154 -23.70 3.41 8.68
C HIS A 154 -23.10 2.05 8.30
N LEU A 155 -21.81 2.02 7.91
CA LEU A 155 -21.10 0.83 7.47
C LEU A 155 -20.09 0.32 8.51
N PHE A 156 -19.36 1.23 9.15
CA PHE A 156 -18.35 0.94 10.16
C PHE A 156 -18.81 1.33 11.55
N SER A 157 -18.66 0.42 12.50
CA SER A 157 -18.68 0.75 13.92
C SER A 157 -17.40 1.49 14.33
N GLU A 158 -17.44 2.24 15.44
CA GLU A 158 -16.26 2.97 15.93
C GLU A 158 -15.06 2.05 16.20
N LYS A 159 -15.30 0.83 16.69
CA LYS A 159 -14.22 -0.15 16.91
C LYS A 159 -13.54 -0.56 15.60
N GLU A 160 -14.32 -0.71 14.53
CA GLU A 160 -13.78 -1.04 13.21
C GLU A 160 -13.03 0.15 12.60
N ILE A 161 -13.52 1.40 12.79
CA ILE A 161 -12.77 2.59 12.39
C ILE A 161 -11.40 2.63 13.08
N VAL A 162 -11.35 2.37 14.38
CA VAL A 162 -10.07 2.32 15.12
C VAL A 162 -9.18 1.17 14.64
N LEU A 163 -9.74 -0.02 14.39
CA LEU A 163 -9.00 -1.17 13.88
C LEU A 163 -8.39 -0.90 12.49
N TYR A 164 -9.18 -0.43 11.53
CA TYR A 164 -8.71 -0.20 10.17
C TYR A 164 -7.76 1.00 10.09
N SER A 165 -7.98 2.05 10.90
CA SER A 165 -7.02 3.14 11.06
C SER A 165 -5.67 2.62 11.55
N ARG A 166 -5.68 1.72 12.54
CA ARG A 166 -4.47 1.08 13.08
C ARG A 166 -3.74 0.26 12.02
N CYS A 167 -4.47 -0.48 11.19
CA CYS A 167 -3.91 -1.23 10.07
C CYS A 167 -3.25 -0.32 9.02
N ILE A 168 -3.81 0.87 8.78
CA ILE A 168 -3.22 1.85 7.87
C ILE A 168 -1.99 2.53 8.49
N GLU A 169 -2.03 2.80 9.80
CA GLU A 169 -0.95 3.49 10.53
C GLU A 169 0.37 2.72 10.51
N ASP A 170 0.32 1.39 10.46
CA ASP A 170 1.48 0.49 10.51
C ASP A 170 2.54 0.97 11.53
N ARG A 171 2.09 1.11 12.79
CA ARG A 171 2.91 1.73 13.83
C ARG A 171 4.07 0.81 14.17
N ILE A 172 5.21 1.42 14.46
CA ILE A 172 6.38 0.76 15.04
C ILE A 172 5.95 -0.19 16.17
N GLY A 173 6.32 -1.47 16.03
CA GLY A 173 6.04 -2.53 17.00
C GLY A 173 4.85 -3.41 16.66
N ASP A 174 3.98 -2.99 15.74
CA ASP A 174 2.93 -3.88 15.20
C ASP A 174 3.57 -4.96 14.32
N ARG A 175 3.11 -6.21 14.45
CA ARG A 175 3.54 -7.28 13.57
C ARG A 175 2.85 -7.17 12.22
N PHE A 176 3.51 -7.70 11.18
CA PHE A 176 2.95 -7.81 9.84
C PHE A 176 1.58 -8.53 9.86
N ASP A 177 1.40 -9.50 10.76
CA ASP A 177 0.21 -10.31 11.00
C ASP A 177 -0.46 -10.03 12.37
N GLU A 178 -0.42 -8.78 12.84
CA GLU A 178 -1.04 -8.40 14.13
C GLU A 178 -2.54 -8.72 14.17
N THR A 179 -3.23 -8.49 13.05
CA THR A 179 -4.65 -8.81 12.84
C THR A 179 -4.86 -9.41 11.44
N ALA A 180 -5.91 -10.19 11.25
CA ALA A 180 -6.24 -10.77 9.93
C ALA A 180 -6.48 -9.69 8.86
N GLU A 181 -7.10 -8.56 9.23
CA GLU A 181 -7.35 -7.43 8.34
C GLU A 181 -6.04 -6.75 7.93
N GLY A 182 -5.19 -6.40 8.91
CA GLY A 182 -3.88 -5.80 8.65
C GLY A 182 -2.99 -6.72 7.81
N TYR A 183 -3.01 -8.02 8.10
CA TYR A 183 -2.24 -9.01 7.35
C TYR A 183 -2.62 -9.03 5.86
N LEU A 184 -3.92 -9.04 5.55
CA LEU A 184 -4.39 -9.04 4.17
C LEU A 184 -4.08 -7.71 3.45
N ILE A 185 -4.17 -6.57 4.14
CA ILE A 185 -3.75 -5.26 3.61
C ILE A 185 -2.26 -5.28 3.26
N HIS A 186 -1.40 -5.73 4.19
CA HIS A 186 0.04 -5.76 4.00
C HIS A 186 0.47 -6.72 2.88
N LEU A 187 -0.12 -7.92 2.82
CA LEU A 187 0.13 -8.87 1.72
C LEU A 187 -0.26 -8.27 0.36
N SER A 188 -1.38 -7.55 0.30
CA SER A 188 -1.84 -6.93 -0.95
C SER A 188 -0.89 -5.84 -1.42
N HIS A 189 -0.41 -5.01 -0.50
CA HIS A 189 0.62 -4.02 -0.81
C HIS A 189 1.94 -4.69 -1.25
N MET A 190 2.34 -5.77 -0.58
CA MET A 190 3.56 -6.53 -0.88
C MET A 190 3.53 -7.15 -2.29
N ILE A 191 2.40 -7.70 -2.75
CA ILE A 191 2.24 -8.23 -4.11
C ILE A 191 2.55 -7.15 -5.15
N ASP A 192 2.05 -5.94 -4.92
CA ASP A 192 2.21 -4.84 -5.88
C ASP A 192 3.67 -4.35 -5.99
N LEU A 193 4.54 -4.69 -5.03
CA LEU A 193 5.98 -4.40 -5.08
C LEU A 193 6.71 -5.20 -6.16
N MET A 194 6.13 -6.28 -6.70
CA MET A 194 6.75 -7.05 -7.79
C MET A 194 6.99 -6.21 -9.05
N ARG A 195 6.27 -5.09 -9.24
CA ARG A 195 6.50 -4.20 -10.38
C ARG A 195 7.80 -3.38 -10.28
N CYS A 196 8.38 -3.26 -9.09
CA CYS A 196 9.46 -2.29 -8.84
C CYS A 196 10.60 -2.81 -7.94
N LYS A 197 10.59 -4.09 -7.57
CA LYS A 197 11.65 -4.72 -6.78
C LYS A 197 12.44 -5.72 -7.61
N SER A 198 13.66 -6.01 -7.17
CA SER A 198 14.55 -6.93 -7.89
C SER A 198 14.11 -8.38 -7.70
N PRO A 199 14.62 -9.32 -8.51
CA PRO A 199 14.39 -10.75 -8.32
C PRO A 199 14.78 -11.25 -6.92
N VAL A 200 15.71 -10.57 -6.24
CA VAL A 200 16.14 -10.91 -4.89
C VAL A 200 14.97 -10.76 -3.91
N GLU A 201 14.32 -9.61 -3.84
CA GLU A 201 13.17 -9.41 -2.95
C GLU A 201 11.96 -10.23 -3.40
N VAL A 202 11.75 -10.40 -4.70
CA VAL A 202 10.58 -11.12 -5.23
C VAL A 202 10.67 -12.63 -4.97
N PHE A 203 11.83 -13.27 -5.17
CA PHE A 203 11.94 -14.74 -5.17
C PHE A 203 12.86 -15.32 -4.09
N ILE A 204 13.80 -14.56 -3.51
CA ILE A 204 14.86 -15.10 -2.65
C ILE A 204 14.80 -14.56 -1.21
N GLY A 205 14.30 -13.33 -1.04
CA GLY A 205 14.34 -12.54 0.19
C GLY A 205 15.61 -11.70 0.29
N HIS A 206 15.66 -10.74 1.23
CA HIS A 206 16.85 -9.91 1.45
C HIS A 206 17.79 -10.47 2.54
N SER A 207 17.30 -11.39 3.38
CA SER A 207 18.08 -12.00 4.46
C SER A 207 17.72 -13.48 4.63
N ARG A 208 18.40 -14.20 5.53
CA ARG A 208 18.11 -15.63 5.80
C ARG A 208 16.72 -15.85 6.42
N GLY A 209 16.26 -14.90 7.23
CA GLY A 209 15.00 -14.99 7.97
C GLY A 209 13.79 -14.42 7.24
N VAL A 210 13.97 -13.78 6.08
CA VAL A 210 12.87 -13.16 5.32
C VAL A 210 12.67 -13.93 4.01
N SER A 211 11.45 -14.41 3.80
CA SER A 211 11.01 -15.01 2.53
C SER A 211 10.89 -13.93 1.45
N GLY A 212 11.09 -14.31 0.18
CA GLY A 212 10.71 -13.45 -0.93
C GLY A 212 9.18 -13.30 -1.03
N ILE A 213 8.72 -12.33 -1.82
CA ILE A 213 7.29 -12.06 -2.05
C ILE A 213 6.56 -13.32 -2.54
N VAL A 214 7.02 -13.93 -3.64
CA VAL A 214 6.37 -15.11 -4.23
C VAL A 214 6.51 -16.35 -3.35
N PRO A 215 7.69 -16.67 -2.75
CA PRO A 215 7.79 -17.72 -1.73
C PRO A 215 6.79 -17.56 -0.59
N THR A 216 6.51 -16.33 -0.15
CA THR A 216 5.49 -16.07 0.89
C THR A 216 4.10 -16.47 0.41
N LEU A 217 3.70 -16.08 -0.81
CA LEU A 217 2.43 -16.49 -1.39
C LEU A 217 2.32 -18.02 -1.50
N ILE A 218 3.38 -18.69 -1.94
CA ILE A 218 3.41 -20.16 -2.07
C ILE A 218 3.30 -20.86 -0.70
N GLN A 219 3.93 -20.31 0.33
CA GLN A 219 3.83 -20.84 1.69
C GLN A 219 2.41 -20.72 2.25
N LEU A 220 1.67 -19.69 1.87
CA LEU A 220 0.31 -19.43 2.37
C LEU A 220 -0.77 -20.15 1.59
N PHE A 221 -0.65 -20.21 0.26
CA PHE A 221 -1.72 -20.66 -0.63
C PHE A 221 -1.36 -21.93 -1.42
N GLY A 222 -0.16 -22.46 -1.23
CA GLY A 222 0.38 -23.52 -2.08
C GLY A 222 0.95 -22.97 -3.39
N ARG A 223 1.69 -23.82 -4.12
CA ARG A 223 2.45 -23.39 -5.30
C ARG A 223 1.56 -22.94 -6.45
N GLU A 224 0.48 -23.66 -6.73
CA GLU A 224 -0.42 -23.36 -7.85
C GLU A 224 -1.16 -22.03 -7.63
N ASP A 225 -1.89 -21.90 -6.52
CA ASP A 225 -2.64 -20.67 -6.20
C ASP A 225 -1.68 -19.47 -5.99
N GLY A 226 -0.52 -19.68 -5.35
CA GLY A 226 0.48 -18.63 -5.16
C GLY A 226 1.06 -18.08 -6.47
N LEU A 227 1.36 -18.96 -7.44
CA LEU A 227 1.80 -18.54 -8.77
C LEU A 227 0.65 -17.95 -9.59
N ALA A 228 -0.58 -18.45 -9.45
CA ALA A 228 -1.75 -17.87 -10.09
C ALA A 228 -1.99 -16.42 -9.64
N ILE A 229 -1.86 -16.14 -8.34
CA ILE A 229 -1.91 -14.77 -7.78
C ILE A 229 -0.78 -13.90 -8.36
N MET A 230 0.44 -14.42 -8.44
CA MET A 230 1.58 -13.71 -9.04
C MET A 230 1.31 -13.33 -10.50
N HIS A 231 0.83 -14.27 -11.32
CA HIS A 231 0.50 -14.02 -12.72
C HIS A 231 -0.68 -13.05 -12.87
N TYR A 232 -1.70 -13.16 -12.03
CA TYR A 232 -2.82 -12.21 -12.02
C TYR A 232 -2.33 -10.78 -11.75
N ALA A 233 -1.46 -10.59 -10.76
CA ALA A 233 -0.87 -9.27 -10.47
C ALA A 233 -0.07 -8.71 -11.67
N ARG A 234 0.74 -9.55 -12.32
CA ARG A 234 1.46 -9.16 -13.55
C ARG A 234 0.51 -8.73 -14.68
N SER A 235 -0.63 -9.41 -14.82
CA SER A 235 -1.67 -9.01 -15.78
C SER A 235 -2.33 -7.69 -15.42
N LEU A 236 -2.54 -7.40 -14.13
CA LEU A 236 -3.01 -6.08 -13.70
C LEU A 236 -1.98 -4.98 -13.98
N PHE A 237 -0.68 -5.26 -13.82
CA PHE A 237 0.40 -4.32 -14.23
C PHE A 237 0.26 -3.99 -15.73
N ALA A 238 0.12 -5.02 -16.57
CA ALA A 238 -0.07 -4.88 -18.01
C ALA A 238 -1.29 -4.02 -18.39
N ALA A 239 -2.42 -4.29 -17.73
CA ALA A 239 -3.69 -3.62 -17.98
C ALA A 239 -3.67 -2.14 -17.57
N THR A 240 -2.85 -1.81 -16.57
CA THR A 240 -2.66 -0.44 -16.07
C THR A 240 -1.41 0.25 -16.63
N GLY A 241 -0.75 -0.37 -17.61
CA GLY A 241 0.35 0.22 -18.37
C GLY A 241 1.71 0.26 -17.66
N GLU A 242 1.85 -0.41 -16.52
CA GLU A 242 3.14 -0.52 -15.83
C GLU A 242 4.07 -1.46 -16.61
N ALA A 243 5.39 -1.24 -16.49
CA ALA A 243 6.35 -2.22 -17.00
C ALA A 243 6.20 -3.55 -16.23
N ILE A 244 6.28 -4.66 -16.95
CA ILE A 244 6.23 -6.01 -16.41
C ILE A 244 7.65 -6.57 -16.45
N PRO A 245 8.34 -6.75 -15.30
CA PRO A 245 9.68 -7.31 -15.29
C PRO A 245 9.71 -8.72 -15.88
N TYR A 246 10.75 -9.07 -16.62
CA TYR A 246 10.98 -10.48 -16.97
C TYR A 246 11.34 -11.27 -15.70
N ILE A 247 11.11 -12.59 -15.73
CA ILE A 247 11.52 -13.52 -14.68
C ILE A 247 12.40 -14.56 -15.34
N SER A 248 13.65 -14.70 -14.88
CA SER A 248 14.51 -15.81 -15.27
C SER A 248 15.14 -16.49 -14.08
N SER A 249 14.66 -17.69 -13.78
CA SER A 249 15.22 -18.57 -12.76
C SER A 249 16.64 -19.03 -13.07
N SER A 250 17.01 -19.06 -14.35
CA SER A 250 18.38 -19.36 -14.78
C SER A 250 19.40 -18.31 -14.33
N GLU A 251 18.98 -17.06 -14.11
CA GLU A 251 19.86 -15.97 -13.67
C GLU A 251 20.08 -15.96 -12.14
N TRP A 252 19.22 -16.61 -11.36
CA TRP A 252 19.25 -16.52 -9.89
C TRP A 252 20.59 -16.94 -9.25
N PRO A 253 21.30 -17.99 -9.71
CA PRO A 253 22.63 -18.34 -9.20
C PRO A 253 23.71 -17.27 -9.45
N HIS A 254 23.46 -16.31 -10.35
CA HIS A 254 24.40 -15.28 -10.77
C HIS A 254 24.17 -13.93 -10.08
N LEU A 255 23.21 -13.83 -9.16
CA LEU A 255 22.84 -12.59 -8.47
C LEU A 255 23.74 -12.22 -7.29
N GLY A 256 24.86 -12.93 -7.08
CA GLY A 256 25.78 -12.68 -5.97
C GLY A 256 25.21 -13.03 -4.59
N ILE A 257 24.28 -13.98 -4.53
CA ILE A 257 23.65 -14.49 -3.30
C ILE A 257 24.13 -15.92 -3.04
N GLU A 258 24.15 -16.32 -1.77
CA GLU A 258 24.55 -17.67 -1.38
C GLU A 258 23.68 -18.75 -2.02
N SER A 259 24.31 -19.85 -2.47
CA SER A 259 23.65 -20.90 -3.23
C SER A 259 22.52 -21.58 -2.47
N ASP A 260 22.62 -21.71 -1.14
CA ASP A 260 21.59 -22.32 -0.30
C ASP A 260 20.23 -21.59 -0.40
N ARG A 261 20.28 -20.26 -0.54
CA ARG A 261 19.06 -19.44 -0.65
C ARG A 261 18.45 -19.55 -2.04
N VAL A 262 19.28 -19.64 -3.07
CA VAL A 262 18.85 -19.86 -4.46
C VAL A 262 18.24 -21.25 -4.62
N GLU A 263 18.89 -22.29 -4.07
CA GLU A 263 18.38 -23.66 -4.06
C GLU A 263 17.01 -23.75 -3.36
N ARG A 264 16.85 -23.07 -2.22
CA ARG A 264 15.57 -22.97 -1.52
C ARG A 264 14.51 -22.27 -2.37
N ALA A 265 14.85 -21.18 -3.05
CA ALA A 265 13.93 -20.47 -3.94
C ALA A 265 13.47 -21.37 -5.10
N LEU A 266 14.41 -22.04 -5.78
CA LEU A 266 14.11 -23.00 -6.85
C LEU A 266 13.29 -24.19 -6.37
N LYS A 267 13.49 -24.65 -5.13
CA LYS A 267 12.68 -25.72 -4.53
C LYS A 267 11.24 -25.30 -4.26
N ILE A 268 11.02 -24.07 -3.79
CA ILE A 268 9.69 -23.54 -3.45
C ILE A 268 8.92 -23.13 -4.71
N VAL A 269 9.56 -22.34 -5.58
CA VAL A 269 8.94 -21.74 -6.77
C VAL A 269 8.93 -22.73 -7.94
N GLY A 270 9.99 -23.54 -8.06
CA GLY A 270 10.31 -24.30 -9.28
C GLY A 270 11.07 -23.43 -10.30
N PRO A 271 11.60 -24.04 -11.37
CA PRO A 271 12.08 -23.30 -12.53
C PRO A 271 10.94 -22.47 -13.12
N LEU A 272 11.21 -21.20 -13.42
CA LEU A 272 10.24 -20.24 -13.92
C LEU A 272 10.91 -19.24 -14.84
N GLU A 273 10.41 -19.17 -16.07
CA GLU A 273 10.86 -18.25 -17.11
C GLU A 273 9.62 -17.54 -17.67
N VAL A 274 9.59 -16.21 -17.62
CA VAL A 274 8.49 -15.39 -18.12
C VAL A 274 9.07 -14.13 -18.75
N GLU A 275 8.74 -13.88 -20.02
CA GLU A 275 9.19 -12.66 -20.69
C GLU A 275 8.61 -11.40 -20.04
N GLY A 276 9.35 -10.30 -20.17
CA GLY A 276 8.93 -8.98 -19.72
C GLY A 276 8.07 -8.25 -20.75
N GLN A 277 7.50 -7.13 -20.34
CA GLN A 277 6.77 -6.22 -21.21
C GLN A 277 7.07 -4.77 -20.79
N GLU A 278 7.30 -3.90 -21.76
CA GLU A 278 7.49 -2.47 -21.50
C GLU A 278 6.19 -1.78 -21.06
N ALA A 279 6.34 -0.63 -20.41
CA ALA A 279 5.23 0.22 -20.00
C ALA A 279 4.46 0.81 -21.19
N ASP A 280 3.17 1.11 -20.99
CA ASP A 280 2.27 1.71 -21.98
C ASP A 280 1.69 3.01 -21.43
N ALA A 281 2.15 4.14 -21.97
CA ALA A 281 1.77 5.46 -21.50
C ALA A 281 0.25 5.72 -21.57
N LYS A 282 -0.45 5.20 -22.58
CA LYS A 282 -1.91 5.42 -22.72
C LYS A 282 -2.68 4.67 -21.65
N LYS A 283 -2.31 3.41 -21.39
CA LYS A 283 -2.90 2.62 -20.31
C LYS A 283 -2.58 3.22 -18.95
N THR A 284 -1.35 3.68 -18.73
CA THR A 284 -0.96 4.39 -17.51
C THR A 284 -1.79 5.65 -17.29
N ALA A 285 -2.00 6.46 -18.32
CA ALA A 285 -2.85 7.64 -18.22
C ALA A 285 -4.31 7.27 -17.91
N GLN A 286 -4.89 6.32 -18.64
CA GLN A 286 -6.28 5.89 -18.43
C GLN A 286 -6.51 5.38 -17.00
N ALA A 287 -5.59 4.57 -16.47
CA ALA A 287 -5.67 4.05 -15.11
C ALA A 287 -5.25 5.06 -14.03
N GLY A 288 -4.46 6.07 -14.37
CA GLY A 288 -3.94 7.08 -13.44
C GLY A 288 -4.86 8.29 -13.24
N PHE A 289 -5.69 8.63 -14.24
CA PHE A 289 -6.45 9.89 -14.24
C PHE A 289 -7.93 9.78 -13.83
N SER A 290 -8.48 8.58 -13.66
CA SER A 290 -9.88 8.43 -13.22
C SER A 290 -10.14 7.06 -12.60
N VAL A 291 -11.08 7.00 -11.64
CA VAL A 291 -11.53 5.73 -11.04
C VAL A 291 -12.20 4.85 -12.08
N GLU A 292 -13.04 5.42 -12.96
CA GLU A 292 -13.71 4.70 -14.05
C GLU A 292 -12.69 4.05 -15.00
N GLY A 293 -11.70 4.82 -15.48
CA GLY A 293 -10.66 4.31 -16.36
C GLY A 293 -9.80 3.23 -15.70
N CYS A 294 -9.45 3.40 -14.43
CA CYS A 294 -8.71 2.41 -13.66
C CYS A 294 -9.51 1.12 -13.44
N TYR A 295 -10.73 1.23 -12.91
CA TYR A 295 -11.59 0.09 -12.65
C TYR A 295 -11.94 -0.65 -13.94
N GLY A 296 -12.28 0.09 -15.00
CA GLY A 296 -12.58 -0.44 -16.33
C GLY A 296 -11.39 -1.16 -16.99
N ALA A 297 -10.15 -0.84 -16.63
CA ALA A 297 -8.96 -1.59 -17.05
C ALA A 297 -8.78 -2.87 -16.23
N LEU A 298 -8.98 -2.81 -14.91
CA LEU A 298 -8.75 -3.93 -13.99
C LEU A 298 -9.80 -5.04 -14.11
N VAL A 299 -11.09 -4.69 -14.24
CA VAL A 299 -12.20 -5.65 -14.27
C VAL A 299 -12.19 -6.55 -15.51
N LYS A 300 -11.48 -6.14 -16.57
CA LYS A 300 -11.33 -6.88 -17.83
C LYS A 300 -10.24 -7.96 -17.79
N VAL A 301 -9.45 -8.02 -16.72
CA VAL A 301 -8.41 -9.04 -16.57
C VAL A 301 -9.04 -10.31 -16.00
N ASP A 302 -8.91 -11.41 -16.75
CA ASP A 302 -9.40 -12.71 -16.33
C ASP A 302 -8.79 -13.14 -15.00
N THR A 303 -9.66 -13.59 -14.10
CA THR A 303 -9.26 -14.16 -12.82
C THR A 303 -8.83 -15.61 -12.98
N PRO A 304 -8.01 -16.17 -12.07
CA PRO A 304 -7.74 -17.60 -12.04
C PRO A 304 -9.01 -18.45 -12.05
N ASP A 305 -8.98 -19.63 -12.68
CA ASP A 305 -10.17 -20.49 -12.88
C ASP A 305 -10.89 -20.88 -11.59
N TRP A 306 -10.14 -20.99 -10.49
CA TRP A 306 -10.68 -21.33 -9.18
C TRP A 306 -11.38 -20.15 -8.49
N TYR A 307 -11.17 -18.92 -8.96
CA TYR A 307 -11.77 -17.73 -8.36
C TYR A 307 -13.25 -17.63 -8.72
N ASN A 308 -14.07 -17.69 -7.68
CA ASN A 308 -15.51 -17.49 -7.75
C ASN A 308 -15.89 -16.50 -6.66
N GLN A 309 -16.16 -15.25 -7.04
CA GLN A 309 -16.51 -14.21 -6.09
C GLN A 309 -17.84 -14.53 -5.41
N VAL A 310 -17.85 -14.59 -4.08
CA VAL A 310 -19.09 -14.68 -3.31
C VAL A 310 -19.76 -13.31 -3.30
N LYS A 311 -20.92 -13.18 -3.95
CA LYS A 311 -21.78 -11.99 -3.82
C LYS A 311 -22.59 -12.11 -2.54
N GLU A 312 -22.55 -11.09 -1.69
CA GLU A 312 -23.60 -10.92 -0.69
C GLU A 312 -24.91 -10.57 -1.43
N LYS A 313 -26.07 -10.97 -0.88
CA LYS A 313 -27.39 -10.80 -1.51
C LYS A 313 -27.77 -9.31 -1.65
N GLU A 314 -27.20 -8.65 -2.64
CA GLU A 314 -27.75 -7.43 -3.22
C GLU A 314 -27.65 -7.58 -4.74
N ASP A 315 -28.82 -7.67 -5.39
CA ASP A 315 -28.96 -7.77 -6.84
C ASP A 315 -28.46 -6.48 -7.49
N TYR A 316 -27.16 -6.40 -7.77
CA TYR A 316 -26.61 -5.37 -8.64
C TYR A 316 -26.46 -5.94 -10.04
N ASP A 317 -27.21 -5.37 -10.98
CA ASP A 317 -27.05 -5.64 -12.41
C ASP A 317 -25.73 -5.02 -12.89
N VAL A 318 -24.87 -5.82 -13.52
CA VAL A 318 -23.50 -5.40 -13.87
C VAL A 318 -23.51 -4.25 -14.89
N ASP A 319 -24.59 -4.16 -15.67
CA ASP A 319 -24.81 -3.10 -16.66
C ASP A 319 -25.21 -1.76 -16.03
N GLU A 320 -25.75 -1.73 -14.80
CA GLU A 320 -26.08 -0.47 -14.09
C GLU A 320 -24.86 0.15 -13.39
N VAL A 321 -23.86 -0.64 -13.01
CA VAL A 321 -22.64 -0.14 -12.32
C VAL A 321 -21.77 0.71 -13.24
N ILE A 322 -21.88 0.53 -14.56
CA ILE A 322 -21.16 1.32 -15.58
C ILE A 322 -21.81 2.69 -15.80
N ALA A 323 -23.05 2.90 -15.33
CA ALA A 323 -23.77 4.17 -15.47
C ALA A 323 -23.92 4.88 -14.12
N LEU A 324 -22.89 5.62 -13.69
CA LEU A 324 -23.03 6.51 -12.51
C LEU A 324 -23.88 7.76 -12.86
N PRO A 325 -24.72 8.25 -11.92
CA PRO A 325 -25.61 9.39 -12.13
C PRO A 325 -24.86 10.74 -12.17
N PRO A 326 -25.50 11.82 -12.67
CA PRO A 326 -24.81 13.08 -12.98
C PRO A 326 -24.21 13.77 -11.75
N GLN A 327 -23.09 14.44 -12.02
CA GLN A 327 -22.23 15.20 -11.11
C GLN A 327 -22.97 15.94 -9.98
N ILE A 328 -22.52 15.73 -8.74
CA ILE A 328 -22.88 16.58 -7.62
C ILE A 328 -22.04 17.86 -7.74
N THR A 329 -22.65 18.95 -8.21
CA THR A 329 -22.10 20.30 -8.07
C THR A 329 -22.09 20.69 -6.60
N ILE A 330 -20.92 20.68 -5.97
CA ILE A 330 -20.71 21.31 -4.66
C ILE A 330 -20.57 22.81 -4.90
N ARG A 331 -21.50 23.60 -4.37
CA ARG A 331 -21.41 25.07 -4.35
C ARG A 331 -20.24 25.48 -3.44
N GLU A 332 -19.27 26.19 -4.00
CA GLU A 332 -18.24 26.89 -3.25
C GLU A 332 -18.88 28.02 -2.43
N GLU A 333 -18.83 27.93 -1.10
CA GLU A 333 -18.92 29.13 -0.25
C GLU A 333 -17.50 29.62 0.07
N PRO A 334 -17.24 30.94 0.01
CA PRO A 334 -15.91 31.48 0.23
C PRO A 334 -15.49 31.36 1.70
N PRO A 335 -14.19 31.16 1.98
CA PRO A 335 -13.70 30.91 3.33
C PRO A 335 -13.84 32.18 4.19
N LYS A 336 -14.53 32.06 5.33
CA LYS A 336 -14.50 33.07 6.38
C LYS A 336 -13.16 32.99 7.11
N ALA A 337 -12.42 34.09 7.08
CA ALA A 337 -11.21 34.29 7.87
C ALA A 337 -11.53 34.27 9.37
N ASN A 338 -10.84 33.39 10.14
CA ASN A 338 -10.14 33.70 11.39
C ASN A 338 -9.60 32.43 12.06
N GLN A 339 -8.27 32.37 12.20
CA GLN A 339 -7.52 31.53 13.16
C GLN A 339 -7.73 32.08 14.60
N PRO A 340 -7.60 31.31 15.71
CA PRO A 340 -6.45 30.46 16.02
C PRO A 340 -6.76 29.19 16.85
N PHE A 341 -6.82 28.02 16.22
CA PHE A 341 -6.88 26.74 16.93
C PHE A 341 -5.65 25.84 16.63
N LEU A 342 -5.06 25.99 15.45
CA LEU A 342 -3.90 25.22 14.98
C LEU A 342 -2.59 25.51 15.73
N ILE A 343 -2.44 26.68 16.37
CA ILE A 343 -1.25 27.02 17.18
C ILE A 343 -1.32 26.42 18.59
N SER A 344 -2.52 26.07 19.08
CA SER A 344 -2.69 25.43 20.40
C SER A 344 -2.28 23.95 20.38
N LEU A 345 -2.48 23.27 19.25
CA LEU A 345 -2.20 21.85 19.11
C LEU A 345 -0.70 21.54 19.01
N LEU A 346 0.09 22.46 18.43
CA LEU A 346 1.54 22.30 18.27
C LEU A 346 2.34 22.49 19.58
N ARG A 347 1.73 23.05 20.64
CA ARG A 347 2.39 23.22 21.95
C ARG A 347 2.23 22.03 22.91
N HIS A 348 1.25 21.16 22.72
CA HIS A 348 1.00 20.04 23.64
C HIS A 348 1.80 18.77 23.31
N VAL A 349 2.42 18.68 22.14
CA VAL A 349 3.21 17.50 21.73
C VAL A 349 4.68 17.59 22.16
N PHE A 350 5.17 18.79 22.54
CA PHE A 350 6.59 19.02 22.84
C PHE A 350 6.97 19.07 24.32
N TRP A 351 6.07 18.77 25.27
CA TRP A 351 6.45 18.79 26.68
C TRP A 351 5.63 17.81 27.52
N CYS A 352 6.05 16.54 27.54
CA CYS A 352 5.80 15.61 28.64
C CYS A 352 6.66 14.35 28.48
N CYS A 353 7.94 14.47 28.82
CA CYS A 353 8.71 13.34 29.35
C CYS A 353 9.24 13.74 30.72
N PRO A 354 8.86 13.03 31.78
CA PRO A 354 9.77 12.74 32.87
C PRO A 354 10.24 11.30 32.69
N SER A 355 11.54 11.20 32.44
CA SER A 355 12.38 10.03 32.62
C SER A 355 12.14 9.35 33.97
N ASN A 356 12.21 8.02 34.00
CA ASN A 356 12.96 7.31 35.04
C ASN A 356 13.22 5.85 34.63
N GLN A 357 14.44 5.58 34.20
CA GLN A 357 15.09 4.33 34.56
C GLN A 357 16.59 4.58 34.74
N LYS A 358 17.04 4.31 35.96
CA LYS A 358 18.44 4.21 36.36
C LYS A 358 19.18 3.18 35.51
N ARG A 359 20.41 3.53 35.14
CA ARG A 359 21.66 2.73 35.15
C ARG A 359 22.62 3.37 34.15
N ASP A 360 23.91 3.54 34.39
CA ASP A 360 24.76 3.54 35.56
C ASP A 360 26.01 4.33 35.11
N ASP A 361 26.78 4.78 36.08
CA ASP A 361 27.96 5.60 35.97
C ASP A 361 29.05 4.99 35.06
N GLU A 362 29.43 5.73 34.02
CA GLU A 362 30.79 5.77 33.43
C GLU A 362 30.73 6.75 32.25
N ASN A 363 31.30 7.95 32.42
CA ASN A 363 31.67 8.98 31.42
C ASN A 363 31.44 10.45 31.86
N ALA A 364 31.32 10.71 33.16
CA ALA A 364 31.22 12.07 33.70
C ALA A 364 32.50 12.94 33.51
N GLU A 365 33.60 12.40 32.97
CA GLU A 365 34.86 13.14 32.83
C GLU A 365 35.09 13.81 31.46
N VAL A 366 34.17 13.65 30.48
CA VAL A 366 34.35 14.19 29.12
C VAL A 366 33.54 15.48 28.87
N LEU A 367 32.59 15.83 29.75
CA LEU A 367 31.67 16.96 29.52
C LEU A 367 32.09 18.28 30.18
N GLU A 368 33.13 18.31 31.01
CA GLU A 368 33.56 19.55 31.70
C GLU A 368 34.59 20.39 30.93
N LYS A 369 35.02 19.98 29.73
CA LYS A 369 36.02 20.71 28.91
C LYS A 369 35.49 21.49 27.71
N LYS A 370 34.17 21.68 27.57
CA LYS A 370 33.58 22.44 26.45
C LYS A 370 32.82 23.72 26.83
N ALA A 371 33.04 24.24 28.03
CA ALA A 371 32.57 25.56 28.44
C ALA A 371 33.66 26.65 28.43
N GLN A 372 34.83 26.37 27.87
CA GLN A 372 35.90 27.35 27.67
C GLN A 372 36.58 27.10 26.31
N LEU A 373 35.96 27.59 25.24
CA LEU A 373 36.59 28.04 23.98
C LEU A 373 35.57 28.77 23.12
#